data_AF-A0AAE0EE08-F1
#
_entry.id   AF-A0AAE0EE08-F1
#
_cell.length_a   1.000
_cell.length_b   1.000
_cell.length_c   1.000
_cell.angle_alpha   90.00
_cell.angle_beta   90.00
_cell.angle_gamma   90.00
#
_symmetry.space_group_name_H-M   'P 1'
#
loop_
_entity.id
_entity.type
_entity.pdbx_description
1 polymer ?
#
loop_
_entity_poly.entity_id
_entity_poly.type
_entity_poly.pdbx_seq_one_letter_code
_entity_poly.pdbx_strand_id
1 'polypeptide(L)'
;MATITSRDVEEIVSKLSSDKAKAREEGVKLLSTWLEGERSIAFCKFLGRNTAKLKPNELPHSETWPFLVQLLTSCISLEISASKRRPPKINFAKTLKIVIQRAEDTKFSGQTCML
;
A
#
# COMPACT_ATOMS: atom_id res chain seq x y z
N MET A 1 10.16 15.00 13.05
CA MET A 1 9.44 14.23 12.01
C MET A 1 8.92 12.96 12.65
N ALA A 2 7.65 12.62 12.48
CA ALA A 2 7.10 11.38 13.05
C ALA A 2 7.80 10.17 12.40
N THR A 3 8.35 9.29 13.24
CA THR A 3 8.98 8.04 12.79
C THR A 3 7.89 7.06 12.40
N ILE A 4 7.98 6.50 11.21
CA ILE A 4 7.08 5.46 10.73
C ILE A 4 7.51 4.14 11.32
N THR A 5 6.54 3.42 11.88
CA THR A 5 6.75 2.16 12.60
C THR A 5 6.05 1.01 11.89
N SER A 6 6.49 -0.21 12.17
CA SER A 6 5.81 -1.44 11.72
C SER A 6 4.32 -1.45 12.05
N ARG A 7 3.95 -0.91 13.21
CA ARG A 7 2.56 -0.81 13.67
C ARG A 7 1.68 0.01 12.72
N ASP A 8 2.24 1.09 12.15
CA ASP A 8 1.51 1.94 11.19
C ASP A 8 1.15 1.16 9.92
N VAL A 9 2.04 0.28 9.47
CA VAL A 9 1.83 -0.58 8.30
C VAL A 9 0.89 -1.75 8.64
N GLU A 10 1.09 -2.38 9.80
CA GLU A 10 0.23 -3.47 10.27
C GLU A 10 -1.24 -3.05 10.40
N GLU A 11 -1.51 -1.81 10.84
CA GLU A 11 -2.89 -1.31 10.89
C GLU A 11 -3.53 -1.24 9.49
N ILE A 12 -2.78 -0.76 8.49
CA ILE A 12 -3.25 -0.72 7.10
C ILE A 12 -3.51 -2.15 6.59
N VAL A 13 -2.55 -3.06 6.82
CA VAL A 13 -2.63 -4.45 6.37
C VAL A 13 -3.81 -5.17 7.01
N SER A 14 -4.01 -5.00 8.32
CA SER A 14 -5.12 -5.58 9.07
C SER A 14 -6.48 -5.11 8.53
N LYS A 15 -6.61 -3.80 8.24
CA LYS A 15 -7.85 -3.26 7.67
C LYS A 15 -8.10 -3.72 6.23
N LEU A 16 -7.08 -3.74 5.37
CA LEU A 16 -7.22 -4.15 3.95
C LEU A 16 -7.48 -5.65 3.78
N SER A 17 -6.94 -6.49 4.67
CA SER A 17 -7.14 -7.95 4.65
C SER A 17 -8.45 -8.41 5.29
N SER A 18 -9.20 -7.49 5.92
CA SER A 18 -10.47 -7.79 6.57
C SER A 18 -11.53 -8.34 5.60
N ASP A 19 -12.30 -9.31 6.06
CA ASP A 19 -13.50 -9.85 5.39
C ASP A 19 -14.66 -8.84 5.33
N LYS A 20 -14.68 -7.88 6.26
CA LYS A 20 -15.68 -6.80 6.32
C LYS A 20 -15.40 -5.67 5.33
N ALA A 21 -16.35 -5.39 4.43
CA ALA A 21 -16.24 -4.32 3.43
C ALA A 21 -15.99 -2.92 4.03
N LYS A 22 -16.65 -2.59 5.15
CA LYS A 22 -16.43 -1.31 5.85
C LYS A 22 -15.00 -1.15 6.36
N ALA A 23 -14.41 -2.21 6.89
CA ALA A 23 -13.03 -2.18 7.39
C ALA A 23 -12.02 -2.02 6.24
N ARG A 24 -12.25 -2.69 5.10
CA ARG A 24 -11.43 -2.50 3.89
C ARG A 24 -11.47 -1.07 3.38
N GLU A 25 -12.66 -0.46 3.35
CA GLU A 25 -12.79 0.95 2.97
C GLU A 25 -12.03 1.89 3.91
N GLU A 26 -12.07 1.65 5.21
CA GLU A 26 -11.26 2.39 6.18
C GLU A 26 -9.76 2.19 5.93
N GLY A 27 -9.33 0.97 5.61
CA GLY A 27 -7.95 0.66 5.24
C GLY A 27 -7.48 1.43 4.01
N VAL A 28 -8.32 1.51 2.98
CA VAL A 28 -8.02 2.30 1.76
C VAL A 28 -7.93 3.79 2.07
N LYS A 29 -8.83 4.33 2.90
CA LYS A 29 -8.76 5.73 3.33
C LYS A 29 -7.49 6.01 4.10
N LEU A 30 -7.16 5.16 5.07
CA LEU A 30 -5.94 5.27 5.88
C LEU A 30 -4.69 5.24 4.99
N LEU A 31 -4.61 4.30 4.04
CA LEU A 31 -3.52 4.22 3.08
C LEU A 31 -3.43 5.49 2.21
N SER A 32 -4.57 6.01 1.71
CA SER A 32 -4.58 7.27 0.95
C SER A 32 -3.97 8.41 1.76
N THR A 33 -4.37 8.56 3.03
CA THR A 33 -3.81 9.61 3.89
C THR A 33 -2.30 9.43 4.11
N TRP A 34 -1.81 8.19 4.19
CA TRP A 34 -0.36 7.93 4.27
C TRP A 34 0.41 8.31 3.00
N LEU A 35 -0.25 8.24 1.84
CA LEU A 35 0.33 8.57 0.53
C LEU A 35 0.15 10.05 0.13
N GLU A 36 -0.48 10.85 0.99
CA GLU A 36 -0.73 12.28 0.82
C GLU A 36 0.21 13.14 1.69
N GLY A 37 0.46 14.37 1.23
CA GLY A 37 1.25 15.36 1.97
C GLY A 37 2.73 15.00 2.17
N GLU A 38 3.41 15.73 3.04
CA GLU A 38 4.86 15.58 3.28
C GLU A 38 5.22 14.22 3.88
N ARG A 39 4.35 13.66 4.73
CA ARG A 39 4.56 12.35 5.37
C ARG A 39 4.65 11.19 4.37
N SER A 40 4.07 11.36 3.18
CA SER A 40 4.13 10.37 2.10
C SER A 40 5.56 10.02 1.69
N ILE A 41 6.46 11.01 1.72
CA ILE A 41 7.86 10.80 1.34
C ILE A 41 8.54 9.83 2.31
N ALA A 42 8.34 10.02 3.62
CA ALA A 42 8.89 9.13 4.63
C ALA A 42 8.29 7.72 4.52
N PHE A 43 6.98 7.62 4.28
CA PHE A 43 6.27 6.34 4.16
C PHE A 43 6.74 5.55 2.95
N CYS A 44 6.84 6.20 1.79
CA CYS A 44 7.33 5.56 0.57
C CYS A 44 8.80 5.13 0.71
N LYS A 45 9.65 5.94 1.35
CA LYS A 45 11.05 5.56 1.65
C LYS A 45 11.13 4.37 2.60
N PHE A 46 10.24 4.27 3.59
CA PHE A 46 10.19 3.13 4.50
C PHE A 46 9.88 1.83 3.75
N LEU A 47 8.78 1.79 3.00
CA LEU A 47 8.39 0.64 2.18
C LEU A 47 9.45 0.30 1.13
N GLY A 48 10.03 1.32 0.50
CA GLY A 48 11.08 1.16 -0.49
C GLY A 48 12.36 0.54 0.06
N ARG A 49 12.84 1.00 1.21
CA ARG A 49 14.00 0.40 1.91
C ARG A 49 13.77 -1.05 2.28
N ASN A 50 12.56 -1.39 2.72
CA ASN A 50 12.21 -2.77 3.04
C ASN A 50 12.11 -3.63 1.77
N THR A 51 11.53 -3.07 0.69
CA THR A 51 11.47 -3.73 -0.62
C THR A 51 12.86 -4.01 -1.19
N ALA A 52 13.80 -3.07 -1.06
CA ALA A 52 15.18 -3.22 -1.52
C ALA A 52 15.99 -4.30 -0.77
N LYS A 53 15.55 -4.67 0.43
CA LYS A 53 16.19 -5.75 1.22
C LYS A 53 15.73 -7.15 0.79
N LEU A 54 14.65 -7.25 0.01
CA LEU A 54 14.16 -8.53 -0.48
C LEU A 54 15.21 -9.18 -1.38
N LYS A 55 15.49 -10.46 -1.11
CA LYS A 55 16.33 -11.26 -1.99
C LYS A 55 15.54 -11.66 -3.24
N PRO A 56 16.23 -11.93 -4.37
CA PRO A 56 15.58 -12.59 -5.51
C PRO A 56 14.87 -13.88 -5.05
N ASN A 57 13.59 -14.02 -5.40
CA ASN A 57 12.70 -15.13 -4.99
C ASN A 57 12.27 -15.17 -3.52
N GLU A 58 12.56 -14.13 -2.73
CA GLU A 58 11.98 -14.02 -1.39
C GLU A 58 10.51 -13.60 -1.46
N LEU A 59 9.68 -14.17 -0.60
CA LEU A 59 8.27 -13.79 -0.52
C LEU A 59 8.16 -12.34 0.00
N PRO A 60 7.37 -11.47 -0.66
CA PRO A 60 7.12 -10.14 -0.16
C PRO A 60 6.47 -10.18 1.23
N HIS A 61 7.11 -9.53 2.21
CA HIS A 61 6.55 -9.39 3.56
C HIS A 61 5.69 -8.11 3.68
N SER A 62 4.95 -8.00 4.78
CA SER A 62 3.87 -6.99 4.99
C SER A 62 4.27 -5.53 4.77
N GLU A 63 5.55 -5.22 4.91
CA GLU A 63 6.11 -3.86 4.83
C GLU A 63 6.82 -3.56 3.51
N THR A 64 6.45 -4.26 2.44
CA THR A 64 7.05 -4.10 1.12
C THR A 64 6.03 -3.64 0.10
N TRP A 65 6.49 -2.95 -0.94
CA TRP A 65 5.63 -2.52 -2.03
C TRP A 65 4.92 -3.68 -2.74
N PRO A 66 5.60 -4.78 -3.12
CA PRO A 66 4.93 -5.88 -3.82
C PRO A 66 3.80 -6.50 -2.97
N PHE A 67 4.03 -6.68 -1.67
CA PHE A 67 2.98 -7.17 -0.76
C PHE A 67 1.80 -6.22 -0.70
N LEU A 68 2.05 -4.92 -0.52
CA LEU A 68 0.98 -3.93 -0.40
C LEU A 68 0.16 -3.80 -1.69
N VAL A 69 0.81 -3.86 -2.86
CA VAL A 69 0.15 -3.88 -4.18
C VAL A 69 -0.72 -5.13 -4.32
N GLN A 70 -0.19 -6.30 -3.97
CA GLN A 70 -0.93 -7.57 -4.03
C GLN A 70 -2.15 -7.57 -3.09
N LEU A 71 -1.97 -7.09 -1.86
CA LEU A 71 -3.03 -6.98 -0.88
C LEU A 71 -4.13 -6.01 -1.34
N LEU A 72 -3.76 -4.83 -1.82
CA LEU A 72 -4.73 -3.84 -2.33
C LEU A 72 -5.47 -4.38 -3.55
N THR A 73 -4.77 -5.07 -4.46
CA THR A 73 -5.40 -5.71 -5.63
C THR A 73 -6.42 -6.74 -5.20
N SER A 74 -6.07 -7.61 -4.24
CA SER A 74 -6.97 -8.63 -3.69
C SER A 74 -8.20 -8.00 -3.01
N CYS A 75 -7.98 -6.95 -2.21
CA CYS A 75 -9.04 -6.14 -1.61
C CYS A 75 -9.99 -5.57 -2.67
N ILE A 76 -9.47 -5.06 -3.78
CA ILE A 76 -10.28 -4.51 -4.89
C ILE A 76 -11.06 -5.60 -5.61
N SER A 77 -10.46 -6.77 -5.85
CA SER A 77 -11.15 -7.91 -6.44
C SER A 77 -12.34 -8.36 -5.60
N LEU A 78 -12.20 -8.36 -4.27
CA LEU A 78 -13.31 -8.64 -3.34
C LEU A 78 -14.42 -7.59 -3.44
N GLU A 79 -14.06 -6.31 -3.50
CA GLU A 79 -15.05 -5.23 -3.67
C GLU A 79 -15.80 -5.34 -4.99
N ILE A 80 -15.11 -5.63 -6.09
CA ILE A 80 -15.74 -5.84 -7.41
C ILE A 80 -16.70 -7.05 -7.35
N SER A 81 -16.26 -8.15 -6.74
CA SER A 81 -17.06 -9.39 -6.65
C SER A 81 -18.32 -9.23 -5.79
N ALA A 82 -18.24 -8.42 -4.72
CA ALA A 82 -19.38 -8.11 -3.86
C ALA A 82 -20.35 -7.09 -4.50
N SER A 83 -19.86 -6.28 -5.42
CA SER A 83 -20.53 -5.11 -6.01
C SER A 83 -21.50 -5.45 -7.17
N LYS A 84 -22.22 -6.59 -7.10
CA LYS A 84 -23.13 -7.08 -8.16
C LYS A 84 -24.25 -6.12 -8.58
N ARG A 85 -24.57 -5.10 -7.75
CA ARG A 85 -25.66 -4.13 -7.98
C ARG A 85 -25.23 -2.66 -8.01
N ARG A 86 -23.99 -2.34 -7.63
CA ARG A 86 -23.50 -0.95 -7.53
C ARG A 86 -22.06 -0.90 -7.99
N PRO A 87 -21.61 0.13 -8.72
CA PRO A 87 -20.22 0.25 -9.11
C PRO A 87 -19.30 0.32 -7.87
N PRO A 88 -18.08 -0.28 -7.92
CA PRO A 88 -17.10 -0.14 -6.86
C PRO A 88 -16.77 1.33 -6.60
N LYS A 89 -16.44 1.67 -5.35
CA LYS A 89 -16.12 3.05 -4.99
C LYS A 89 -14.85 3.50 -5.70
N ILE A 90 -14.89 4.69 -6.33
CA ILE A 90 -13.77 5.25 -7.10
C ILE A 90 -12.47 5.38 -6.29
N ASN A 91 -12.56 5.50 -4.96
CA ASN A 91 -11.39 5.68 -4.11
C ASN A 91 -10.43 4.49 -4.19
N PHE A 92 -10.93 3.27 -4.35
CA PHE A 92 -10.10 2.08 -4.53
C PHE A 92 -9.18 2.19 -5.75
N ALA A 93 -9.74 2.58 -6.90
CA ALA A 93 -8.97 2.77 -8.13
C ALA A 93 -7.96 3.92 -8.02
N LYS A 94 -8.37 5.04 -7.40
CA LYS A 94 -7.47 6.18 -7.15
C LYS A 94 -6.29 5.79 -6.26
N THR A 95 -6.54 5.10 -5.15
CA THR A 95 -5.50 4.65 -4.24
C THR A 95 -4.58 3.64 -4.91
N LEU A 96 -5.11 2.67 -5.67
CA LEU A 96 -4.28 1.72 -6.43
C LEU A 96 -3.34 2.42 -7.40
N LYS A 97 -3.86 3.39 -8.17
CA LYS A 97 -3.04 4.20 -9.08
C LYS A 97 -1.89 4.88 -8.33
N ILE A 98 -2.16 5.52 -7.19
CA ILE A 98 -1.13 6.21 -6.41
C ILE A 98 -0.11 5.20 -5.87
N VAL A 99 -0.55 4.06 -5.34
CA VAL A 99 0.34 3.01 -4.83
C VAL A 99 1.31 2.54 -5.91
N ILE A 100 0.83 2.24 -7.12
CA ILE A 100 1.67 1.81 -8.24
C ILE A 100 2.68 2.92 -8.59
N GLN A 101 2.19 4.16 -8.75
CA GLN A 101 3.07 5.30 -9.06
C GLN A 101 4.18 5.50 -8.02
N ARG A 102 3.91 5.26 -6.73
CA ARG A 102 4.91 5.39 -5.66
C ARG A 102 5.85 4.19 -5.58
N ALA A 103 5.37 2.99 -5.89
CA ALA A 103 6.19 1.79 -5.94
C ALA A 103 7.20 1.83 -7.10
N GLU A 104 6.82 2.42 -8.23
CA GLU A 104 7.67 2.57 -9.42
C GLU A 104 8.59 3.81 -9.38
N ASP A 105 8.34 4.76 -8.47
CA ASP A 105 9.16 5.97 -8.36
C ASP A 105 10.54 5.65 -7.78
N THR A 106 11.56 5.78 -8.62
CA THR A 106 12.97 5.51 -8.30
C THR A 106 13.50 6.35 -7.14
N LYS A 107 12.87 7.49 -6.81
CA LYS A 107 13.20 8.30 -5.63
C LYS A 107 12.98 7.56 -4.31
N PHE A 108 12.16 6.51 -4.33
CA PHE A 108 11.84 5.69 -3.17
C PHE A 108 12.43 4.28 -3.25
N SER A 109 13.26 3.96 -4.25
CA SER A 109 13.75 2.60 -4.47
C SER A 109 14.55 2.02 -3.30
N GLY A 110 14.97 2.83 -2.32
CA GLY A 110 15.78 2.39 -1.18
C GLY A 110 17.23 2.03 -1.56
N GLN A 111 17.51 1.84 -2.85
CA GLN A 111 18.85 1.79 -3.42
C GLN A 111 19.43 3.19 -3.43
N THR A 112 20.56 3.37 -2.77
CA THR A 112 21.47 4.48 -3.08
C THR A 112 21.79 4.38 -4.55
N CYS A 113 21.29 5.32 -5.34
CA CYS A 113 21.70 5.51 -6.72
C CYS A 113 23.22 5.71 -6.69
N MET A 114 24.00 4.67 -6.99
CA MET A 114 25.41 4.82 -7.35
C MET A 114 25.40 5.28 -8.81
N LEU A 115 25.27 6.58 -9.01
CA LEU A 115 25.72 7.27 -10.20
C LEU A 115 26.94 8.10 -9.83
#